data_AF-A0A4Q2A5W4-F1
#
_entry.id   AF-A0A4Q2A5W4-F1
#
_cell.length_a   1.000
_cell.length_b   1.000
_cell.length_c   1.000
_cell.angle_alpha   90.00
_cell.angle_beta   90.00
_cell.angle_gamma   90.00
#
_symmetry.space_group_name_H-M   'P 1'
#
loop_
_entity.id
_entity.type
_entity.pdbx_description
1 polymer ?
#
loop_
_entity_poly.entity_id
_entity_poly.type
_entity_poly.pdbx_seq_one_letter_code
_entity_poly.pdbx_strand_id
1 'polypeptide(L)'
;MGGVAMFFTRVFAQAFPGSPRASAATAEAPASSCNSAKAVGTGADNETLVTIAGIVHLFVDEGDCVVEFVPAFDDAPGDTMFGTKILPALAPHWAMLHQHSVALKDAIATSIRRASVPATGPMDITPSTADSEARSPRSSEAAETPADVERDVGRQTSVRESGGFRSPRRGGDAESGRSAAVEGRITGWGEETFPDRRPGKSRSYRSFALRLETRGGEQVLQGEGLKDAISECGCRIGEVVSVKRLRKIKVPAFRKEDGSPIYKDGQQVMWDKWLWSITK
;
A
#
# COMPACT_ATOMS: atom_id res chain seq x y z
N MET A 1 52.93 -1.16 -30.72
CA MET A 1 52.60 -2.60 -30.64
C MET A 1 51.70 -2.77 -29.43
N GLY A 2 50.48 -3.29 -29.49
CA GLY A 2 49.81 -4.07 -30.53
C GLY A 2 49.11 -5.22 -29.81
N GLY A 3 47.82 -5.08 -29.51
CA GLY A 3 47.15 -5.89 -28.48
C GLY A 3 46.13 -6.90 -29.00
N VAL A 4 45.48 -7.56 -28.03
CA VAL A 4 44.26 -8.39 -28.12
C VAL A 4 44.36 -9.64 -29.02
N ALA A 5 44.33 -10.81 -28.37
CA ALA A 5 43.90 -12.05 -29.00
C ALA A 5 42.55 -12.47 -28.39
N MET A 6 41.47 -12.40 -29.18
CA MET A 6 40.20 -13.04 -28.84
C MET A 6 40.19 -14.47 -29.36
N PHE A 7 39.63 -15.40 -28.57
CA PHE A 7 39.20 -16.70 -29.09
C PHE A 7 37.72 -16.91 -28.80
N PHE A 8 36.91 -16.68 -29.85
CA PHE A 8 35.54 -17.17 -29.92
C PHE A 8 35.56 -18.62 -30.42
N THR A 9 34.96 -19.54 -29.67
CA THR A 9 34.47 -20.82 -30.21
C THR A 9 33.11 -21.16 -29.63
N ARG A 10 32.05 -20.82 -30.37
CA ARG A 10 30.79 -21.57 -30.29
C ARG A 10 30.99 -22.90 -31.04
N VAL A 11 30.53 -24.00 -30.47
CA VAL A 11 30.17 -25.21 -31.23
C VAL A 11 28.78 -25.65 -30.76
N PHE A 12 27.89 -25.87 -31.72
CA PHE A 12 26.51 -26.30 -31.56
C PHE A 12 26.32 -27.53 -32.45
N ALA A 13 25.89 -28.68 -31.90
CA ALA A 13 25.27 -29.84 -32.56
C ALA A 13 25.26 -31.01 -31.54
N GLN A 14 24.11 -31.40 -30.98
CA GLN A 14 23.20 -32.42 -31.52
C GLN A 14 23.77 -33.87 -31.55
N ALA A 15 23.24 -34.73 -30.67
CA ALA A 15 23.07 -36.16 -30.92
C ALA A 15 22.00 -36.79 -29.98
N PHE A 16 20.89 -37.25 -30.56
CA PHE A 16 19.99 -38.30 -30.05
C PHE A 16 19.88 -39.35 -31.18
N PRO A 17 19.40 -40.59 -30.96
CA PRO A 17 19.34 -41.39 -29.73
C PRO A 17 20.06 -42.76 -29.89
N GLY A 18 20.23 -43.53 -28.81
CA GLY A 18 20.67 -44.93 -28.92
C GLY A 18 20.90 -45.64 -27.59
N SER A 19 20.06 -46.63 -27.27
CA SER A 19 20.34 -47.64 -26.23
C SER A 19 20.91 -48.90 -26.90
N PRO A 20 21.81 -49.65 -26.22
CA PRO A 20 21.25 -50.81 -25.52
C PRO A 20 21.88 -51.11 -24.15
N ARG A 21 20.97 -51.37 -23.19
CA ARG A 21 21.04 -52.33 -22.06
C ARG A 21 22.34 -53.15 -21.91
N ALA A 22 23.04 -52.93 -20.80
CA ALA A 22 23.82 -53.96 -20.11
C ALA A 22 23.48 -53.91 -18.60
N SER A 23 23.26 -55.06 -17.98
CA SER A 23 22.87 -55.16 -16.57
C SER A 23 24.01 -55.73 -15.73
N ALA A 24 24.35 -55.05 -14.63
CA ALA A 24 24.98 -55.65 -13.46
C ALA A 24 24.56 -54.84 -12.23
N ALA A 25 24.16 -55.52 -11.16
CA ALA A 25 23.60 -54.88 -9.98
C ALA A 25 24.65 -54.70 -8.88
N THR A 26 24.63 -53.54 -8.24
CA THR A 26 25.05 -53.40 -6.83
C THR A 26 23.94 -52.65 -6.11
N ALA A 27 23.42 -53.20 -5.03
CA ALA A 27 22.44 -52.51 -4.20
C ALA A 27 23.16 -51.46 -3.35
N GLU A 28 22.77 -50.20 -3.49
CA GLU A 28 23.15 -49.12 -2.57
C GLU A 28 21.86 -48.47 -2.07
N ALA A 29 21.86 -48.08 -0.80
CA ALA A 29 20.66 -47.65 -0.07
C ALA A 29 20.06 -46.36 -0.65
N PRO A 30 18.76 -46.06 -0.42
CA PRO A 30 18.17 -44.78 -0.80
C PRO A 30 18.80 -43.65 0.03
N ALA A 31 19.89 -43.09 -0.47
CA ALA A 31 20.40 -41.80 -0.01
C ALA A 31 19.36 -40.75 -0.40
N SER A 32 18.61 -40.26 0.58
CA SER A 32 17.68 -39.14 0.40
C SER A 32 18.42 -37.93 -0.13
N SER A 33 18.40 -37.73 -1.45
CA SER A 33 19.02 -36.59 -2.13
C SER A 33 18.15 -35.34 -2.01
N CYS A 34 17.78 -34.98 -0.78
CA CYS A 34 17.26 -33.66 -0.50
C CYS A 34 18.41 -32.64 -0.61
N ASN A 35 18.15 -31.54 -1.31
CA ASN A 35 18.99 -30.34 -1.42
C ASN A 35 20.05 -30.30 -2.55
N SER A 36 19.86 -30.99 -3.68
CA SER A 36 20.29 -30.38 -4.95
C SER A 36 19.26 -29.31 -5.34
N ALA A 37 19.70 -28.08 -5.59
CA ALA A 37 18.81 -26.99 -5.99
C ALA A 37 18.29 -27.24 -7.42
N LYS A 38 17.18 -27.96 -7.52
CA LYS A 38 16.52 -28.29 -8.78
C LYS A 38 15.92 -27.00 -9.38
N ALA A 39 16.28 -26.70 -10.62
CA ALA A 39 15.70 -25.55 -11.32
C ALA A 39 14.22 -25.83 -11.61
N VAL A 40 13.35 -24.93 -11.17
CA VAL A 40 11.88 -25.01 -11.34
C VAL A 40 11.37 -23.83 -12.16
N GLY A 41 10.26 -24.03 -12.86
CA GLY A 41 9.66 -23.05 -13.78
C GLY A 41 10.35 -23.04 -15.15
N THR A 42 10.85 -24.20 -15.58
CA THR A 42 11.50 -24.40 -16.88
C THR A 42 10.54 -24.84 -17.98
N GLY A 43 9.29 -25.17 -17.63
CA GLY A 43 8.29 -25.75 -18.52
C GLY A 43 8.45 -27.27 -18.69
N ALA A 44 8.98 -27.96 -17.68
CA ALA A 44 9.14 -29.42 -17.70
C ALA A 44 7.80 -30.16 -17.57
N ASP A 45 7.72 -31.40 -18.04
CA ASP A 45 6.47 -32.18 -18.07
C ASP A 45 5.88 -32.46 -16.68
N ASN A 46 6.68 -32.34 -15.62
CA ASN A 46 6.25 -32.49 -14.22
C ASN A 46 5.88 -31.14 -13.56
N GLU A 47 5.90 -30.03 -14.31
CA GLU A 47 5.51 -28.71 -13.85
C GLU A 47 4.09 -28.34 -14.34
N THR A 48 3.28 -27.74 -13.47
CA THR A 48 1.92 -27.29 -13.80
C THR A 48 1.67 -25.91 -13.22
N LEU A 49 1.39 -24.94 -14.10
CA LEU A 49 1.05 -23.56 -13.73
C LEU A 49 -0.46 -23.38 -13.58
N VAL A 50 -0.90 -22.82 -12.45
CA VAL A 50 -2.32 -22.52 -12.17
C VAL A 50 -2.43 -21.13 -11.56
N THR A 51 -3.30 -20.28 -12.13
CA THR A 51 -3.59 -18.96 -11.53
C THR A 51 -4.66 -19.10 -10.44
N ILE A 52 -4.31 -18.79 -9.20
CA ILE A 52 -5.21 -18.85 -8.03
C ILE A 52 -5.25 -17.45 -7.41
N ALA A 53 -6.46 -16.90 -7.20
CA ALA A 53 -6.67 -15.55 -6.66
C ALA A 53 -5.88 -14.41 -7.36
N GLY A 54 -5.53 -14.60 -8.65
CA GLY A 54 -4.74 -13.65 -9.44
C GLY A 54 -3.21 -13.82 -9.34
N ILE A 55 -2.72 -14.73 -8.50
CA ILE A 55 -1.31 -15.09 -8.38
C ILE A 55 -1.06 -16.37 -9.20
N VAL A 56 0.11 -16.49 -9.83
CA VAL A 56 0.53 -17.73 -10.52
C VAL A 56 1.16 -18.67 -9.50
N HIS A 57 0.59 -19.87 -9.35
CA HIS A 57 1.16 -20.95 -8.57
C HIS A 57 1.79 -21.97 -9.52
N LEU A 58 2.99 -22.43 -9.18
CA LEU A 58 3.70 -23.49 -9.88
C LEU A 58 3.67 -24.75 -9.01
N PHE A 59 3.03 -25.81 -9.50
CA PHE A 59 3.03 -27.12 -8.88
C PHE A 59 4.04 -28.01 -9.59
N VAL A 60 4.96 -28.61 -8.84
CA VAL A 60 5.98 -29.53 -9.33
C VAL A 60 5.70 -30.90 -8.75
N ASP A 61 5.40 -31.87 -9.60
CA ASP A 61 5.21 -33.27 -9.21
C ASP A 61 6.58 -33.96 -9.11
N GLU A 62 6.97 -34.38 -7.91
CA GLU A 62 8.18 -35.17 -7.66
C GLU A 62 7.88 -36.67 -7.55
N GLY A 63 6.61 -37.08 -7.74
CA GLY A 63 6.14 -38.46 -7.77
C GLY A 63 5.69 -39.02 -6.41
N ASP A 64 6.36 -38.66 -5.32
CA ASP A 64 5.94 -38.98 -3.94
C ASP A 64 5.17 -37.82 -3.27
N CYS A 65 5.41 -36.60 -3.75
CA CYS A 65 4.79 -35.37 -3.28
C CYS A 65 4.70 -34.33 -4.40
N VAL A 66 3.85 -33.33 -4.19
CA VAL A 66 3.68 -32.19 -5.09
C VAL A 66 4.09 -30.92 -4.36
N VAL A 67 5.15 -30.27 -4.84
CA VAL A 67 5.68 -29.04 -4.26
C VAL A 67 5.05 -27.85 -4.96
N GLU A 68 4.52 -26.91 -4.18
CA GLU A 68 3.88 -25.69 -4.66
C GLU A 68 4.80 -24.50 -4.43
N PHE A 69 4.98 -23.69 -5.47
CA PHE A 69 5.77 -22.47 -5.47
C PHE A 69 4.92 -21.28 -5.92
N VAL A 70 5.33 -20.08 -5.48
CA VAL A 70 4.78 -18.80 -5.92
C VAL A 70 5.92 -17.85 -6.33
N PRO A 71 5.67 -16.87 -7.21
CA PRO A 71 6.66 -15.83 -7.50
C PRO A 71 6.87 -14.96 -6.26
N ALA A 72 8.12 -14.84 -5.82
CA ALA A 72 8.56 -13.95 -4.76
C ALA A 72 9.66 -13.01 -5.29
N PHE A 73 9.83 -11.87 -4.62
CA PHE A 73 10.89 -10.91 -4.89
C PHE A 73 11.74 -10.77 -3.62
N ASP A 74 13.06 -10.93 -3.75
CA ASP A 74 13.98 -10.69 -2.65
C ASP A 74 14.17 -9.20 -2.41
N ASP A 75 14.14 -8.77 -1.16
CA ASP A 75 14.52 -7.42 -0.77
C ASP A 75 16.05 -7.33 -0.61
N ALA A 76 16.70 -6.51 -1.43
CA ALA A 76 18.15 -6.35 -1.45
C ALA A 76 18.58 -4.87 -1.32
N PRO A 77 19.70 -4.56 -0.65
CA PRO A 77 20.27 -3.21 -0.69
C PRO A 77 20.70 -2.84 -2.12
N GLY A 78 20.09 -1.79 -2.68
CA GLY A 78 20.42 -1.22 -3.97
C GLY A 78 20.71 0.28 -3.85
N ASP A 79 21.73 0.75 -4.56
CA ASP A 79 22.10 2.16 -4.56
C ASP A 79 21.16 2.98 -5.43
N THR A 80 20.65 4.07 -4.86
CA THR A 80 19.77 5.04 -5.54
C THR A 80 20.38 6.44 -5.48
N MET A 81 19.84 7.37 -6.26
CA MET A 81 20.16 8.80 -6.16
C MET A 81 19.88 9.41 -4.77
N PHE A 82 19.16 8.69 -3.89
CA PHE A 82 18.87 9.06 -2.50
C PHE A 82 19.67 8.22 -1.48
N GLY A 83 20.81 7.65 -1.91
CA GLY A 83 21.63 6.70 -1.16
C GLY A 83 21.13 5.26 -1.28
N THR A 84 21.80 4.33 -0.58
CA THR A 84 21.43 2.92 -0.53
C THR A 84 20.03 2.77 0.10
N LYS A 85 19.15 2.02 -0.58
CA LYS A 85 17.79 1.67 -0.12
C LYS A 85 17.61 0.16 -0.23
N ILE A 86 16.73 -0.39 0.60
CA ILE A 86 16.23 -1.74 0.36
C ILE A 86 15.25 -1.63 -0.81
N LEU A 87 15.52 -2.38 -1.88
CA LEU A 87 14.70 -2.45 -3.09
C LEU A 87 14.33 -3.91 -3.35
N PRO A 88 13.09 -4.19 -3.80
CA PRO A 88 12.75 -5.52 -4.29
C PRO A 88 13.54 -5.83 -5.56
N ALA A 89 13.91 -7.09 -5.74
CA ALA A 89 14.53 -7.61 -6.95
C ALA A 89 13.67 -7.28 -8.19
N LEU A 90 14.31 -7.02 -9.33
CA LEU A 90 13.60 -6.70 -10.58
C LEU A 90 13.00 -7.94 -11.28
N ALA A 91 13.50 -9.13 -10.94
CA ALA A 91 13.01 -10.40 -11.45
C ALA A 91 12.51 -11.25 -10.27
N PRO A 92 11.33 -11.88 -10.36
CA PRO A 92 10.87 -12.80 -9.33
C PRO A 92 11.64 -14.12 -9.41
N HIS A 93 11.75 -14.81 -8.27
CA HIS A 93 12.16 -16.20 -8.19
C HIS A 93 10.99 -17.07 -7.70
N TRP A 94 11.11 -18.40 -7.82
CA TRP A 94 10.11 -19.35 -7.30
C TRP A 94 10.39 -19.67 -5.83
N ALA A 95 9.58 -19.13 -4.92
CA ALA A 95 9.63 -19.45 -3.49
C ALA A 95 8.66 -20.60 -3.19
N MET A 96 9.12 -21.61 -2.42
CA MET A 96 8.28 -22.71 -2.00
C MET A 96 7.20 -22.22 -1.02
N LEU A 97 5.93 -22.41 -1.37
CA LEU A 97 4.78 -22.08 -0.52
C LEU A 97 4.33 -23.29 0.31
N HIS A 98 4.32 -24.48 -0.27
CA HIS A 98 3.81 -25.68 0.39
C HIS A 98 4.34 -26.98 -0.22
N GLN A 99 4.29 -28.06 0.55
CA GLN A 99 4.52 -29.42 0.06
C GLN A 99 3.27 -30.26 0.35
N HIS A 100 2.67 -30.83 -0.68
CA HIS A 100 1.47 -31.65 -0.60
C HIS A 100 1.83 -33.13 -0.72
N SER A 101 1.39 -33.96 0.22
CA SER A 101 1.53 -35.42 0.17
C SER A 101 0.38 -36.11 -0.59
N VAL A 102 -0.33 -35.35 -1.44
CA VAL A 102 -1.49 -35.81 -2.21
C VAL A 102 -1.24 -35.59 -3.71
N ALA A 103 -1.98 -36.31 -4.56
CA ALA A 103 -1.87 -36.19 -6.00
C ALA A 103 -2.11 -34.75 -6.50
N LEU A 104 -1.47 -34.38 -7.62
CA LEU A 104 -1.47 -33.04 -8.21
C LEU A 104 -2.85 -32.36 -8.28
N LYS A 105 -3.89 -33.09 -8.66
CA LYS A 105 -5.26 -32.55 -8.74
C LYS A 105 -5.80 -32.13 -7.37
N ASP A 106 -5.52 -32.90 -6.32
CA ASP A 106 -5.95 -32.63 -4.96
C ASP A 106 -5.09 -31.54 -4.28
N ALA A 107 -3.80 -31.46 -4.63
CA ALA A 107 -2.91 -30.36 -4.23
C ALA A 107 -3.40 -29.02 -4.80
N ILE A 108 -3.72 -28.95 -6.10
CA ILE A 108 -4.31 -27.78 -6.75
C ILE A 108 -5.66 -27.42 -6.10
N ALA A 109 -6.56 -28.40 -5.93
CA ALA A 109 -7.86 -28.16 -5.32
C ALA A 109 -7.76 -27.68 -3.86
N THR A 110 -6.79 -28.18 -3.09
CA THR A 110 -6.51 -27.72 -1.72
C THR A 110 -5.99 -26.28 -1.70
N SER A 111 -5.16 -25.93 -2.67
CA SER A 111 -4.60 -24.59 -2.81
C SER A 111 -5.67 -23.55 -3.21
N ILE A 112 -6.57 -23.92 -4.12
CA ILE A 112 -7.75 -23.11 -4.46
C ILE A 112 -8.65 -22.93 -3.24
N ARG A 113 -8.95 -24.01 -2.50
CA ARG A 113 -9.75 -23.93 -1.27
C ARG A 113 -9.12 -22.99 -0.25
N ARG A 114 -7.82 -23.14 0.03
CA ARG A 114 -7.05 -22.29 0.96
C ARG A 114 -7.12 -20.80 0.57
N ALA A 115 -7.01 -20.47 -0.72
CA ALA A 115 -7.13 -19.09 -1.20
C ALA A 115 -8.58 -18.55 -1.17
N SER A 116 -9.58 -19.44 -1.21
CA SER A 116 -11.01 -19.06 -1.20
C SER A 116 -11.60 -18.83 0.20
N VAL A 117 -10.91 -19.26 1.27
CA VAL A 117 -11.36 -19.01 2.65
C VAL A 117 -11.13 -17.53 2.98
N PRO A 118 -12.19 -16.75 3.29
CA PRO A 118 -12.01 -15.35 3.70
C PRO A 118 -11.24 -15.30 5.02
N ALA A 119 -10.13 -14.57 5.05
CA ALA A 119 -9.32 -14.37 6.25
C ALA A 119 -10.07 -13.53 7.30
N THR A 120 -10.92 -14.19 8.09
CA THR A 120 -11.57 -13.61 9.27
C THR A 120 -10.86 -14.12 10.52
N GLY A 121 -9.80 -13.42 10.91
CA GLY A 121 -9.02 -13.69 12.12
C GLY A 121 -7.99 -12.58 12.34
N PRO A 122 -7.83 -12.07 13.57
CA PRO A 122 -6.90 -10.97 13.84
C PRO A 122 -5.44 -11.44 13.76
N MET A 123 -4.54 -10.52 13.42
CA MET A 123 -3.11 -10.70 13.69
C MET A 123 -2.88 -10.67 15.20
N ASP A 124 -2.83 -11.84 15.81
CA ASP A 124 -2.45 -12.02 17.20
C ASP A 124 -0.93 -12.27 17.27
N ILE A 125 -0.17 -11.25 17.69
CA ILE A 125 1.26 -11.36 17.99
C ILE A 125 1.51 -10.67 19.33
N THR A 126 1.40 -11.46 20.40
CA THR A 126 1.95 -11.16 21.73
C THR A 126 2.31 -12.49 22.43
N PRO A 127 3.10 -12.48 23.52
CA PRO A 127 4.25 -11.64 23.82
C PRO A 127 5.50 -12.49 24.15
N SER A 128 6.65 -11.85 24.40
CA SER A 128 7.74 -12.46 25.19
C SER A 128 8.11 -11.53 26.36
N THR A 129 8.47 -12.14 27.49
CA THR A 129 8.33 -11.57 28.84
C THR A 129 9.65 -11.17 29.51
N ALA A 130 9.51 -10.45 30.64
CA ALA A 130 10.46 -10.28 31.76
C ALA A 130 11.61 -9.26 31.58
N ASP A 131 12.04 -8.51 32.62
CA ASP A 131 11.39 -8.02 33.85
C ASP A 131 12.30 -6.94 34.51
N SER A 132 11.86 -6.33 35.62
CA SER A 132 12.64 -5.58 36.66
C SER A 132 12.69 -4.04 36.58
N GLU A 133 12.00 -3.42 37.55
CA GLU A 133 12.50 -2.46 38.57
C GLU A 133 13.44 -1.27 38.19
N ALA A 134 13.38 -0.07 38.80
CA ALA A 134 12.51 0.49 39.86
C ALA A 134 12.64 2.04 40.01
N ARG A 135 11.69 2.62 40.76
CA ARG A 135 11.76 3.85 41.62
C ARG A 135 12.14 5.25 41.05
N SER A 136 11.14 6.13 41.17
CA SER A 136 11.12 7.60 41.46
C SER A 136 12.15 8.15 42.48
N PRO A 137 12.22 9.48 42.83
CA PRO A 137 11.55 10.69 42.28
C PRO A 137 12.38 12.02 42.23
N ARG A 138 11.78 13.12 41.68
CA ARG A 138 12.07 14.57 41.94
C ARG A 138 13.46 15.11 41.48
N SER A 139 13.70 16.41 41.24
CA SER A 139 13.06 17.66 41.70
C SER A 139 13.19 18.85 40.70
N SER A 140 12.34 19.88 40.92
CA SER A 140 12.51 21.34 40.77
C SER A 140 13.88 21.94 40.37
N GLU A 141 14.03 23.17 39.85
CA GLU A 141 13.14 24.26 39.35
C GLU A 141 14.04 25.51 39.17
N ALA A 142 13.97 26.23 38.05
CA ALA A 142 14.32 27.67 37.93
C ALA A 142 14.23 28.11 36.46
N ALA A 143 13.73 29.32 36.22
CA ALA A 143 13.62 29.92 34.90
C ALA A 143 14.73 30.96 34.67
N GLU A 144 15.22 31.07 33.43
CA GLU A 144 15.68 32.34 32.88
C GLU A 144 15.15 32.48 31.45
N THR A 145 14.47 33.60 31.19
CA THR A 145 14.12 34.12 29.86
C THR A 145 14.75 35.51 29.76
N PRO A 146 15.16 35.97 28.56
CA PRO A 146 14.19 36.67 27.73
C PRO A 146 14.32 36.50 26.20
N ALA A 147 13.21 36.78 25.52
CA ALA A 147 13.09 37.27 24.14
C ALA A 147 13.43 36.32 22.96
N ASP A 148 12.69 36.29 21.84
CA ASP A 148 11.35 36.86 21.53
C ASP A 148 10.79 36.28 20.20
N VAL A 149 10.06 35.14 20.21
CA VAL A 149 9.07 34.76 19.16
C VAL A 149 7.98 33.79 19.72
N GLU A 150 7.18 34.25 20.68
CA GLU A 150 5.87 33.66 21.04
C GLU A 150 4.86 34.82 21.01
N ARG A 151 3.61 34.75 20.52
CA ARG A 151 2.54 33.73 20.58
C ARG A 151 1.53 34.01 19.43
N ASP A 152 0.44 33.28 19.18
CA ASP A 152 -0.50 32.69 20.15
C ASP A 152 -1.28 31.47 19.63
N VAL A 153 -1.71 30.62 20.56
CA VAL A 153 -2.53 29.43 20.34
C VAL A 153 -3.99 29.77 20.67
N GLY A 154 -4.72 30.23 19.65
CA GLY A 154 -6.12 30.65 19.75
C GLY A 154 -7.12 29.48 19.91
N ARG A 155 -7.40 29.11 21.16
CA ARG A 155 -8.55 28.29 21.60
C ARG A 155 -9.88 28.79 21.01
N GLN A 156 -10.55 27.97 20.19
CA GLN A 156 -11.97 28.12 19.87
C GLN A 156 -12.65 26.75 20.11
N THR A 157 -13.23 26.51 21.29
CA THR A 157 -14.64 26.81 21.60
C THR A 157 -15.61 26.37 20.50
N SER A 158 -16.44 25.39 20.84
CA SER A 158 -17.55 24.90 20.03
C SER A 158 -18.58 26.01 19.78
N VAL A 159 -18.53 26.63 18.60
CA VAL A 159 -19.59 27.53 18.13
C VAL A 159 -20.42 26.82 17.08
N ARG A 160 -21.71 26.74 17.36
CA ARG A 160 -22.76 26.14 16.55
C ARG A 160 -22.98 26.97 15.28
N GLU A 161 -22.45 26.54 14.14
CA GLU A 161 -22.79 27.18 12.85
C GLU A 161 -24.27 26.93 12.56
N SER A 162 -25.07 28.00 12.47
CA SER A 162 -26.52 27.93 12.24
C SER A 162 -27.03 29.15 11.49
N GLY A 163 -27.15 28.99 10.16
CA GLY A 163 -27.95 29.85 9.27
C GLY A 163 -27.32 31.18 8.83
N GLY A 164 -27.53 31.64 7.60
CA GLY A 164 -28.21 31.00 6.47
C GLY A 164 -28.68 32.00 5.40
N PHE A 165 -29.39 31.48 4.39
CA PHE A 165 -30.34 32.24 3.56
C PHE A 165 -31.66 31.44 3.46
N ARG A 166 -32.79 32.14 3.29
CA ARG A 166 -34.20 31.66 3.49
C ARG A 166 -34.72 30.87 2.26
N SER A 167 -35.74 30.00 2.26
CA SER A 167 -36.72 29.41 3.22
C SER A 167 -37.45 28.22 2.51
N PRO A 168 -38.46 27.48 3.06
CA PRO A 168 -39.10 27.47 4.38
C PRO A 168 -39.09 26.08 5.08
N ARG A 169 -39.71 26.00 6.28
CA ARG A 169 -39.72 24.81 7.16
C ARG A 169 -40.83 23.79 6.83
N ARG A 170 -40.51 22.50 6.89
CA ARG A 170 -41.37 21.45 7.51
C ARG A 170 -40.47 20.41 8.20
N GLY A 171 -41.01 19.71 9.20
CA GLY A 171 -40.24 18.78 10.03
C GLY A 171 -39.65 17.59 9.24
N GLY A 172 -38.68 16.86 9.76
CA GLY A 172 -38.17 16.89 11.13
C GLY A 172 -38.06 15.46 11.66
N ASP A 173 -36.88 14.86 11.48
CA ASP A 173 -36.42 13.73 12.29
C ASP A 173 -34.89 13.82 12.44
N ALA A 174 -34.36 13.24 13.51
CA ALA A 174 -33.00 13.47 13.97
C ALA A 174 -32.05 12.34 13.58
N GLU A 175 -31.25 12.53 12.52
CA GLU A 175 -30.11 11.64 12.23
C GLU A 175 -28.77 12.39 12.24
N SER A 176 -27.88 11.94 13.12
CA SER A 176 -26.66 12.65 13.53
C SER A 176 -25.62 12.87 12.43
N GLY A 177 -25.24 14.15 12.23
CA GLY A 177 -23.87 14.57 11.89
C GLY A 177 -23.30 14.20 10.51
N ARG A 178 -24.06 13.48 9.66
CA ARG A 178 -23.62 13.10 8.32
C ARG A 178 -23.78 14.31 7.37
N SER A 179 -22.66 14.81 6.84
CA SER A 179 -22.71 15.76 5.72
C SER A 179 -23.43 15.09 4.54
N ALA A 180 -24.41 15.78 3.95
CA ALA A 180 -25.13 15.27 2.79
C ALA A 180 -24.17 14.99 1.63
N ALA A 181 -24.46 13.93 0.86
CA ALA A 181 -23.76 13.68 -0.39
C ALA A 181 -24.19 14.68 -1.45
N VAL A 182 -23.25 15.10 -2.29
CA VAL A 182 -23.46 16.03 -3.40
C VAL A 182 -23.33 15.25 -4.71
N GLU A 183 -24.41 15.18 -5.47
CA GLU A 183 -24.45 14.50 -6.76
C GLU A 183 -24.37 15.52 -7.90
N GLY A 184 -23.47 15.31 -8.86
CA GLY A 184 -23.33 16.19 -10.02
C GLY A 184 -22.33 15.68 -11.05
N ARG A 185 -22.30 16.32 -12.22
CA ARG A 185 -21.33 16.05 -13.28
C ARG A 185 -20.02 16.79 -12.98
N ILE A 186 -18.88 16.10 -13.06
CA ILE A 186 -17.58 16.73 -12.85
C ILE A 186 -17.25 17.67 -14.02
N THR A 187 -17.12 18.96 -13.75
CA THR A 187 -16.70 19.97 -14.75
C THR A 187 -15.19 20.22 -14.72
N GLY A 188 -14.54 20.02 -13.58
CA GLY A 188 -13.09 20.11 -13.44
C GLY A 188 -12.61 20.02 -11.98
N TRP A 189 -11.30 19.97 -11.79
CA TRP A 189 -10.66 20.01 -10.46
C TRP A 189 -9.27 20.62 -10.56
N GLY A 190 -8.77 21.16 -9.45
CA GLY A 190 -7.46 21.81 -9.41
C GLY A 190 -7.19 22.56 -8.12
N GLU A 191 -6.06 23.26 -8.06
CA GLU A 191 -5.72 24.12 -6.92
C GLU A 191 -6.23 25.55 -7.14
N GLU A 192 -7.32 25.89 -6.46
CA GLU A 192 -7.93 27.22 -6.49
C GLU A 192 -7.50 28.07 -5.27
N THR A 193 -7.67 29.38 -5.39
CA THR A 193 -7.32 30.38 -4.37
C THR A 193 -8.58 30.84 -3.65
N PHE A 194 -8.67 30.57 -2.35
CA PHE A 194 -9.81 30.92 -1.51
C PHE A 194 -9.49 32.08 -0.57
N PRO A 195 -10.45 32.98 -0.27
CA PRO A 195 -10.27 34.02 0.74
C PRO A 195 -10.22 33.39 2.14
N ASP A 196 -9.25 33.79 2.96
CA ASP A 196 -9.27 33.48 4.38
C ASP A 196 -10.37 34.31 5.05
N ARG A 197 -11.20 33.66 5.87
CA ARG A 197 -12.31 34.29 6.61
C ARG A 197 -11.91 34.70 8.03
N ARG A 198 -10.64 34.51 8.41
CA ARG A 198 -10.12 34.93 9.72
C ARG A 198 -10.11 36.47 9.82
N PRO A 199 -10.70 37.05 10.88
CA PRO A 199 -10.70 38.51 11.06
C PRO A 199 -9.26 39.03 11.23
N GLY A 200 -8.97 40.17 10.60
CA GLY A 200 -7.71 40.91 10.79
C GLY A 200 -6.59 40.64 9.78
N LYS A 201 -6.71 39.64 8.88
CA LYS A 201 -5.76 39.44 7.77
C LYS A 201 -6.49 39.06 6.48
N SER A 202 -6.49 39.96 5.49
CA SER A 202 -6.95 39.72 4.12
C SER A 202 -5.96 38.85 3.33
N ARG A 203 -5.68 37.65 3.85
CA ARG A 203 -4.89 36.63 3.16
C ARG A 203 -5.81 35.76 2.31
N SER A 204 -5.31 35.30 1.18
CA SER A 204 -5.89 34.17 0.46
C SER A 204 -5.02 32.94 0.68
N TYR A 205 -5.60 31.76 0.54
CA TYR A 205 -4.87 30.49 0.64
C TYR A 205 -5.24 29.58 -0.52
N ARG A 206 -4.25 28.84 -1.02
CA ARG A 206 -4.44 27.85 -2.10
C ARG A 206 -4.82 26.50 -1.50
N SER A 207 -5.84 25.89 -2.07
CA SER A 207 -6.41 24.59 -1.68
C SER A 207 -6.91 23.88 -2.92
N PHE A 208 -6.80 22.56 -2.94
CA PHE A 208 -7.46 21.77 -3.97
C PHE A 208 -8.99 21.85 -3.87
N ALA A 209 -9.65 21.83 -5.02
CA ALA A 209 -11.09 21.90 -5.18
C ALA A 209 -11.58 21.04 -6.37
N LEU A 210 -12.84 20.59 -6.28
CA LEU A 210 -13.58 19.84 -7.29
C LEU A 210 -14.86 20.61 -7.63
N ARG A 211 -15.11 20.81 -8.93
CA ARG A 211 -16.30 21.48 -9.46
C ARG A 211 -17.29 20.46 -9.99
N LEU A 212 -18.53 20.57 -9.54
CA LEU A 212 -19.65 19.71 -9.92
C LEU A 212 -20.79 20.56 -10.49
N GLU A 213 -21.26 20.24 -11.68
CA GLU A 213 -22.53 20.73 -12.20
C GLU A 213 -23.66 19.89 -11.59
N THR A 214 -24.41 20.50 -10.67
CA THR A 214 -25.56 19.88 -10.00
C THR A 214 -26.87 20.39 -10.60
N ARG A 215 -28.00 19.79 -10.22
CA ARG A 215 -29.34 20.32 -10.60
C ARG A 215 -29.61 21.74 -10.08
N GLY A 216 -28.86 22.22 -9.09
CA GLY A 216 -28.92 23.58 -8.54
C GLY A 216 -27.89 24.55 -9.12
N GLY A 217 -27.10 24.13 -10.13
CA GLY A 217 -25.98 24.90 -10.68
C GLY A 217 -24.61 24.36 -10.26
N GLU A 218 -23.55 25.11 -10.54
CA GLU A 218 -22.18 24.73 -10.20
C GLU A 218 -21.94 24.77 -8.69
N GLN A 219 -21.42 23.68 -8.14
CA GLN A 219 -21.03 23.54 -6.74
C GLN A 219 -19.54 23.22 -6.64
N VAL A 220 -18.82 24.00 -5.83
CA VAL A 220 -17.39 23.81 -5.59
C VAL A 220 -17.19 23.12 -4.23
N LEU A 221 -16.57 21.96 -4.24
CA LEU A 221 -16.13 21.22 -3.05
C LEU A 221 -14.65 21.45 -2.81
N GLN A 222 -14.25 21.67 -1.56
CA GLN A 222 -12.90 22.12 -1.22
C GLN A 222 -12.20 21.20 -0.20
N GLY A 223 -10.96 20.81 -0.49
CA GLY A 223 -10.04 20.19 0.45
C GLY A 223 -9.08 19.17 -0.19
N GLU A 224 -7.87 19.06 0.35
CA GLU A 224 -6.80 18.20 -0.20
C GLU A 224 -7.19 16.71 -0.33
N GLY A 225 -8.05 16.17 0.53
CA GLY A 225 -8.50 14.77 0.44
C GLY A 225 -9.43 14.46 -0.74
N LEU A 226 -9.83 15.47 -1.53
CA LEU A 226 -10.47 15.23 -2.82
C LEU A 226 -9.48 14.67 -3.85
N LYS A 227 -8.17 14.99 -3.75
CA LYS A 227 -7.11 14.42 -4.63
C LYS A 227 -7.12 12.88 -4.52
N ASP A 228 -7.04 12.38 -3.29
CA ASP A 228 -7.06 10.95 -2.96
C ASP A 228 -8.33 10.27 -3.52
N ALA A 229 -9.51 10.82 -3.21
CA ALA A 229 -10.79 10.21 -3.58
C ALA A 229 -11.08 10.23 -5.10
N ILE A 230 -10.63 11.26 -5.83
CA ILE A 230 -10.67 11.32 -7.30
C ILE A 230 -9.77 10.25 -7.91
N SER A 231 -8.58 10.05 -7.33
CA SER A 231 -7.61 9.04 -7.78
C SER A 231 -8.12 7.62 -7.50
N GLU A 232 -8.63 7.36 -6.31
CA GLU A 232 -9.14 6.05 -5.87
C GLU A 232 -10.37 5.61 -6.69
N CYS A 233 -11.30 6.54 -6.97
CA CYS A 233 -12.48 6.28 -7.79
C CYS A 233 -12.17 6.30 -9.31
N GLY A 234 -10.95 6.72 -9.71
CA GLY A 234 -10.56 6.85 -11.11
C GLY A 234 -11.48 7.79 -11.90
N CYS A 235 -11.83 8.94 -11.32
CA CYS A 235 -12.79 9.88 -11.90
C CYS A 235 -12.25 10.57 -13.16
N ARG A 236 -13.16 10.92 -14.09
CA ARG A 236 -12.89 11.69 -15.31
C ARG A 236 -13.80 12.90 -15.41
N ILE A 237 -13.31 13.98 -16.04
CA ILE A 237 -14.15 15.14 -16.37
C ILE A 237 -15.30 14.68 -17.27
N GLY A 238 -16.52 15.13 -16.97
CA GLY A 238 -17.75 14.74 -17.65
C GLY A 238 -18.49 13.55 -17.02
N GLU A 239 -17.90 12.80 -16.08
CA GLU A 239 -18.62 11.75 -15.34
C GLU A 239 -19.59 12.34 -14.32
N VAL A 240 -20.70 11.63 -14.04
CA VAL A 240 -21.60 11.95 -12.92
C VAL A 240 -21.14 11.17 -11.70
N VAL A 241 -21.06 11.85 -10.55
CA VAL A 241 -20.60 11.24 -9.30
C VAL A 241 -21.38 11.77 -8.10
N SER A 242 -21.46 10.94 -7.06
CA SER A 242 -21.88 11.32 -5.71
C SER A 242 -20.64 11.49 -4.83
N VAL A 243 -20.43 12.71 -4.30
CA VAL A 243 -19.29 13.08 -3.47
C VAL A 243 -19.75 13.32 -2.04
N LYS A 244 -19.12 12.63 -1.08
CA LYS A 244 -19.47 12.70 0.34
C LYS A 244 -18.26 13.06 1.20
N ARG A 245 -18.43 14.07 2.04
CA ARG A 245 -17.47 14.41 3.11
C ARG A 245 -17.64 13.40 4.24
N LEU A 246 -16.56 12.72 4.62
CA LEU A 246 -16.58 11.70 5.68
C LEU A 246 -16.16 12.30 7.03
N ARG A 247 -14.93 12.02 7.47
CA ARG A 247 -14.37 12.42 8.76
C ARG A 247 -13.05 13.14 8.57
N LYS A 248 -12.61 13.86 9.61
CA LYS A 248 -11.20 14.29 9.71
C LYS A 248 -10.32 13.11 10.06
N ILE A 249 -9.13 13.06 9.49
CA ILE A 249 -8.02 12.19 9.87
C ILE A 249 -6.79 13.05 10.20
N LYS A 250 -5.91 12.52 11.05
CA LYS A 250 -4.60 13.14 11.31
C LYS A 250 -3.61 12.65 10.26
N VAL A 251 -2.98 13.58 9.55
CA VAL A 251 -1.89 13.30 8.60
C VAL A 251 -0.61 14.00 9.04
N PRO A 252 0.58 13.44 8.79
CA PRO A 252 1.82 14.14 9.09
C PRO A 252 1.93 15.44 8.30
N ALA A 253 2.39 16.49 8.97
CA ALA A 253 2.58 17.81 8.38
C ALA A 253 3.93 17.89 7.67
N PHE A 254 3.92 18.40 6.44
CA PHE A 254 5.11 18.62 5.63
C PHE A 254 5.18 20.09 5.19
N ARG A 255 6.39 20.62 5.05
CA ARG A 255 6.62 21.94 4.44
C ARG A 255 6.24 21.89 2.96
N LYS A 256 5.65 22.98 2.44
CA LYS A 256 5.23 23.05 1.03
C LYS A 256 6.41 23.29 0.09
N GLU A 257 7.48 23.84 0.63
CA GLU A 257 8.68 24.29 -0.06
C GLU A 257 9.61 23.10 -0.35
N ASP A 258 9.98 22.37 0.71
CA ASP A 258 11.01 21.31 0.64
C ASP A 258 10.43 19.88 0.76
N GLY A 259 9.11 19.75 1.01
CA GLY A 259 8.48 18.46 1.34
C GLY A 259 8.94 17.83 2.66
N SER A 260 9.72 18.55 3.49
CA SER A 260 10.29 18.04 4.73
C SER A 260 9.26 17.96 5.87
N PRO A 261 9.31 16.92 6.73
CA PRO A 261 8.40 16.77 7.87
C PRO A 261 8.58 17.89 8.90
N ILE A 262 7.46 18.41 9.41
CA ILE A 262 7.44 19.47 10.42
C ILE A 262 7.44 18.85 11.82
N TYR A 263 8.46 19.16 12.61
CA TYR A 263 8.55 18.80 14.02
C TYR A 263 8.32 20.01 14.93
N LYS A 264 7.78 19.76 16.13
CA LYS A 264 7.73 20.67 17.28
C LYS A 264 8.03 19.87 18.53
N ASP A 265 8.93 20.35 19.36
CA ASP A 265 9.29 19.72 20.66
C ASP A 265 9.66 18.23 20.53
N GLY A 266 10.35 17.87 19.43
CA GLY A 266 10.70 16.50 19.07
C GLY A 266 9.56 15.66 18.48
N GLN A 267 8.30 16.09 18.56
CA GLN A 267 7.14 15.39 18.02
C GLN A 267 6.81 15.87 16.59
N GLN A 268 6.45 14.94 15.70
CA GLN A 268 5.97 15.31 14.36
C GLN A 268 4.59 15.97 14.45
N VAL A 269 4.42 17.11 13.80
CA VAL A 269 3.16 17.84 13.77
C VAL A 269 2.15 17.09 12.90
N MET A 270 0.92 16.95 13.39
CA MET A 270 -0.17 16.26 12.69
C MET A 270 -1.30 17.23 12.31
N TRP A 271 -1.56 17.39 11.03
CA TRP A 271 -2.63 18.23 10.48
C TRP A 271 -3.95 17.48 10.34
N ASP A 272 -5.07 18.21 10.39
CA ASP A 272 -6.39 17.69 10.06
C ASP A 272 -6.58 17.67 8.53
N LYS A 273 -6.66 16.48 7.93
CA LYS A 273 -7.12 16.29 6.54
C LYS A 273 -8.57 15.79 6.57
N TRP A 274 -9.44 16.37 5.74
CA TRP A 274 -10.78 15.81 5.53
C TRP A 274 -10.70 14.64 4.56
N LEU A 275 -11.20 13.47 4.97
CA LEU A 275 -11.42 12.34 4.10
C LEU A 275 -12.72 12.53 3.30
N TRP A 276 -12.66 12.23 2.02
CA TRP A 276 -13.79 12.28 1.10
C TRP A 276 -14.00 10.89 0.49
N SER A 277 -15.20 10.62 0.02
CA SER A 277 -15.55 9.44 -0.76
C SER A 277 -16.29 9.89 -2.00
N ILE A 278 -15.99 9.26 -3.14
CA ILE A 278 -16.63 9.51 -4.41
C ILE A 278 -17.12 8.16 -4.95
N THR A 279 -18.36 8.12 -5.42
CA THR A 279 -18.97 6.96 -6.08
C THR A 279 -19.57 7.39 -7.42
N LYS A 280 -19.47 6.52 -8.43
CA LYS A 280 -20.12 6.69 -9.75
C LYS A 280 -21.51 6.05 -9.75
#